data_AF-A0A8E0FHR8-F1
#
_entry.id   AF-A0A8E0FHR8-F1
#
_cell.length_a   1.000
_cell.length_b   1.000
_cell.length_c   1.000
_cell.angle_alpha   90.00
_cell.angle_beta   90.00
_cell.angle_gamma   90.00
#
_symmetry.space_group_name_H-M   'P 1'
#
loop_
_entity.id
_entity.type
_entity.pdbx_description
1 polymer ?
#
loop_
_entity_poly.entity_id
_entity_poly.type
_entity_poly.pdbx_seq_one_letter_code
_entity_poly.pdbx_strand_id
1 'polypeptide(L)' 'EYMDRGYFTVKETAVNTNHGIQISFTTKITGRGQQWLTRKLLDNGMLKVTGEAA' A
#
# COMPACT_ATOMS: atom_id res chain seq x y z
N GLU A 1 10.23 -6.30 -8.56
CA GLU A 1 10.87 -5.04 -8.13
C GLU A 1 10.21 -4.37 -6.91
N TYR A 2 8.99 -3.82 -7.00
CA TYR A 2 8.39 -3.06 -5.86
C TYR A 2 7.98 -3.92 -4.66
N MET A 3 7.62 -5.19 -4.91
CA MET A 3 7.41 -6.20 -3.87
C MET A 3 8.73 -6.54 -3.17
N ASP A 4 9.80 -6.76 -3.94
CA ASP A 4 11.13 -7.12 -3.42
C ASP A 4 11.75 -5.98 -2.59
N ARG A 5 11.47 -4.72 -2.97
CA ARG A 5 11.84 -3.52 -2.18
C ARG A 5 11.04 -3.39 -0.88
N GLY A 6 9.99 -4.20 -0.70
CA GLY A 6 9.13 -4.23 0.47
C GLY A 6 8.12 -3.09 0.54
N TYR A 7 7.79 -2.45 -0.59
CA TYR A 7 6.79 -1.37 -0.63
C TYR A 7 5.36 -1.89 -0.61
N PHE A 8 5.15 -3.10 -1.13
CA PHE A 8 3.85 -3.75 -1.18
C PHE A 8 3.95 -5.15 -0.59
N THR A 9 2.83 -5.64 -0.07
CA THR A 9 2.65 -7.02 0.38
C THR A 9 1.30 -7.53 -0.09
N VAL A 10 1.12 -8.85 -0.17
CA VAL A 10 -0.18 -9.46 -0.46
C VAL A 10 -0.75 -10.01 0.84
N LYS A 11 -2.00 -9.64 1.12
CA LYS A 11 -2.79 -10.29 2.16
C LYS A 11 -3.72 -11.31 1.51
N GLU A 12 -3.50 -12.58 1.82
CA GLU A 12 -4.47 -13.64 1.56
C GLU A 12 -5.57 -13.60 2.62
N THR A 13 -6.82 -13.77 2.21
CA THR A 13 -7.98 -13.79 3.11
C THR A 13 -8.95 -14.86 2.65
N ALA A 14 -9.27 -15.80 3.54
CA ALA A 14 -10.37 -16.73 3.35
C ALA A 14 -11.70 -16.00 3.62
N VAL A 15 -12.55 -15.96 2.60
CA VAL A 15 -13.90 -15.37 2.65
C VAL A 15 -14.90 -16.51 2.68
N ASN A 16 -15.67 -16.61 3.76
CA ASN A 16 -16.79 -17.54 3.81
C ASN A 16 -17.95 -17.01 2.96
N THR A 17 -18.40 -17.83 2.02
CA THR A 17 -19.56 -17.55 1.18
C THR A 17 -20.63 -18.62 1.41
N ASN A 18 -21.85 -18.38 0.92
CA ASN A 18 -22.92 -19.39 0.96
C ASN A 18 -22.59 -20.67 0.15
N HIS A 19 -21.54 -20.65 -0.67
CA HIS A 19 -21.08 -21.76 -1.50
C HIS A 19 -19.73 -22.34 -1.04
N GLY A 20 -19.25 -21.96 0.14
CA GLY A 20 -17.98 -22.43 0.71
C GLY A 20 -16.94 -21.33 0.88
N ILE A 21 -15.68 -21.73 1.06
CA ILE A 21 -14.56 -20.81 1.29
C ILE A 21 -13.99 -20.35 -0.05
N GLN A 22 -13.96 -19.04 -0.26
CA GLN A 22 -13.26 -18.40 -1.36
C GLN A 22 -11.98 -17.74 -0.84
N ILE A 23 -10.84 -18.02 -1.47
CA ILE A 23 -9.59 -17.33 -1.16
C ILE A 23 -9.52 -16.03 -1.98
N SER A 24 -9.23 -14.92 -1.32
CA SER A 24 -9.04 -13.60 -1.94
C SER A 24 -7.65 -13.06 -1.61
N PHE A 25 -7.03 -12.43 -2.60
CA PHE A 25 -5.71 -11.81 -2.47
C PHE A 25 -5.85 -10.31 -2.66
N THR A 26 -5.38 -9.54 -1.68
CA THR A 26 -5.38 -8.07 -1.76
C THR A 26 -3.98 -7.53 -1.57
N THR A 27 -3.47 -6.82 -2.57
CA THR A 27 -2.22 -6.06 -2.43
C THR A 27 -2.42 -4.90 -1.46
N LYS A 28 -1.52 -4.76 -0.51
CA LYS A 28 -1.49 -3.69 0.49
C LYS A 28 -0.16 -2.93 0.38
N ILE A 29 -0.20 -1.63 0.62
CA ILE A 29 1.00 -0.82 0.77
C ILE A 29 1.55 -1.00 2.20
N THR A 30 2.85 -1.18 2.34
CA THR A 30 3.50 -1.29 3.66
C THR A 30 3.80 0.11 4.21
N GLY A 31 4.18 0.23 5.49
CA GLY A 31 4.62 1.51 6.05
C GLY A 31 5.81 2.11 5.27
N ARG A 32 6.77 1.28 4.87
CA ARG A 32 7.88 1.67 3.98
C ARG A 32 7.37 2.13 2.62
N GLY A 33 6.42 1.39 2.05
CA GLY A 33 5.78 1.74 0.78
C GLY A 33 5.07 3.08 0.84
N GLN A 34 4.38 3.39 1.94
CA GLN A 34 3.74 4.68 2.16
C GLN A 34 4.76 5.82 2.16
N GLN A 35 5.85 5.69 2.93
CA GLN A 35 6.92 6.70 2.94
C GLN A 35 7.52 6.93 1.55
N TRP A 36 7.83 5.85 0.84
CA TRP A 36 8.35 5.90 -0.52
C TRP A 36 7.37 6.57 -1.49
N LEU A 37 6.10 6.18 -1.45
CA LEU A 37 5.08 6.71 -2.34
C LEU A 37 4.81 8.19 -2.06
N THR A 38 4.70 8.57 -0.79
CA THR A 38 4.56 9.97 -0.38
C THR A 38 5.72 10.80 -0.90
N ARG A 39 6.97 10.34 -0.75
CA ARG A 39 8.14 11.05 -1.26
C ARG A 39 8.10 11.17 -2.78
N LYS A 40 7.81 10.08 -3.49
CA LYS A 40 7.71 10.06 -4.95
C LYS A 40 6.64 11.04 -5.45
N LEU A 41 5.48 11.11 -4.80
CA LEU A 41 4.41 12.04 -5.17
C LEU A 41 4.76 13.50 -4.87
N LEU A 42 5.47 13.77 -3.77
CA LEU A 42 6.01 15.11 -3.47
C LEU A 42 7.02 15.54 -4.54
N ASP A 43 7.98 14.66 -4.87
CA ASP A 43 9.03 14.95 -5.85
C ASP A 43 8.46 15.20 -7.26
N ASN A 44 7.30 14.60 -7.58
CA ASN A 44 6.58 14.83 -8.84
C ASN A 44 5.56 15.98 -8.79
N GLY A 45 5.51 16.75 -7.69
CA GLY A 45 4.60 17.88 -7.52
C GLY A 45 3.12 17.50 -7.40
N MET A 46 2.81 16.22 -7.23
CA MET A 46 1.44 15.70 -7.08
C MET A 46 0.90 15.88 -5.65
N LEU A 47 1.81 15.91 -4.67
CA LEU A 47 1.49 16.29 -3.30
C LEU A 47 2.18 17.60 -2.95
N LYS A 48 1.54 18.35 -2.04
CA LYS A 48 2.12 19.56 -1.42
C LYS A 48 2.09 19.38 0.09
N VAL A 49 3.17 19.78 0.75
CA VAL A 49 3.21 19.81 2.22
C VAL A 49 2.36 20.98 2.68
N THR A 50 1.34 20.70 3.47
CA THR A 50 0.47 21.73 4.08
C THR A 50 0.68 21.71 5.58
N GLY A 51 1.60 22.54 6.06
CA GLY A 51 1.92 22.73 7.48
C GLY A 51 3.32 23.31 7.67
N GLU A 52 3.45 24.35 8.49
CA GLU A 52 4.74 24.83 8.99
C GLU A 52 5.30 23.78 9.96
N ALA A 53 6.57 23.42 9.80
CA ALA A 53 7.25 22.55 10.75
C ALA A 53 7.26 23.28 12.12
N ALA A 54 6.56 22.70 13.09
CA ALA A 54 6.61 23.14 14.49
C ALA A 54 8.01 22.96 15.09
#